data_AF-A0A931R9I4-F1
#
_entry.id   AF-A0A931R9I4-F1
#
_cell.length_a   1.000
_cell.length_b   1.000
_cell.length_c   1.000
_cell.angle_alpha   90.00
_cell.angle_beta   90.00
_cell.angle_gamma   90.00
#
_symmetry.space_group_name_H-M   'P 1'
#
loop_
_entity.id
_entity.type
_entity.pdbx_description
1 polymer ?
#
loop_
_entity_poly.entity_id
_entity_poly.type
_entity_poly.pdbx_seq_one_letter_code
_entity_poly.pdbx_strand_id
1 'polypeptide(L)'
;DDGDQKRAGSWSGVHTASRSRGQPGGAENFHRIGVPTLGGGINTTAPFVRQNRKVLLTFLRAYMEGIRYMVTQKQESLNVFFRYFRNPDMEALAYLYDDTTPRIAKGLRPNPESVRSILDQIAIDDPRGRQLSEKDHWNLTLLDEIQQSGFLDKLYRQ
;
A
#
# COMPACT_ATOMS: atom_id res chain seq x y z
N ASP A 1 -40.57 6.95 -20.22
CA ASP A 1 -40.99 7.60 -18.97
C ASP A 1 -40.63 6.72 -17.80
N ASP A 2 -39.36 6.76 -17.39
CA ASP A 2 -38.72 7.83 -16.59
C ASP A 2 -39.20 7.82 -15.14
N GLY A 3 -38.25 7.67 -14.22
CA GLY A 3 -38.52 7.96 -12.81
C GLY A 3 -37.65 7.22 -11.81
N ASP A 4 -36.34 7.17 -12.05
CA ASP A 4 -35.35 6.88 -11.03
C ASP A 4 -35.28 8.04 -10.00
N GLN A 5 -34.69 7.72 -8.84
CA GLN A 5 -34.17 8.63 -7.83
C GLN A 5 -35.16 9.28 -6.82
N LYS A 6 -35.12 8.76 -5.58
CA LYS A 6 -34.40 9.42 -4.46
C LYS A 6 -34.76 8.73 -3.14
N ARG A 7 -33.77 8.10 -2.51
CA ARG A 7 -33.58 8.14 -1.05
C ARG A 7 -32.14 7.73 -0.74
N ALA A 8 -31.32 8.74 -0.46
CA ALA A 8 -30.02 8.59 0.16
C ALA A 8 -30.23 7.94 1.55
N GLY A 9 -29.64 6.76 1.73
CA GLY A 9 -29.66 6.01 2.99
C GLY A 9 -28.25 5.60 3.37
N SER A 10 -27.79 6.16 4.49
CA SER A 10 -26.73 5.68 5.39
C SER A 10 -25.98 4.40 5.00
N TRP A 11 -24.67 4.52 4.73
CA TRP A 11 -23.75 3.38 4.82
C TRP A 11 -23.33 3.18 6.28
N SER A 12 -24.17 2.48 7.04
CA SER A 12 -23.78 1.79 8.27
C SER A 12 -23.96 0.30 8.03
N GLY A 13 -22.88 -0.39 7.66
CA GLY A 13 -22.87 -1.83 7.42
C GLY A 13 -21.72 -2.47 8.15
N VAL A 14 -21.93 -2.82 9.42
CA VAL A 14 -21.09 -3.78 10.15
C VAL A 14 -21.31 -5.14 9.48
N HIS A 15 -20.31 -5.65 8.76
CA HIS A 15 -20.33 -7.04 8.31
C HIS A 15 -19.76 -7.94 9.40
N THR A 16 -20.65 -8.58 10.14
CA THR A 16 -20.34 -9.75 10.96
C THR A 16 -19.78 -10.85 10.07
N ALA A 17 -18.52 -11.24 10.30
CA ALA A 17 -17.88 -12.34 9.60
C ALA A 17 -18.55 -13.67 9.97
N SER A 18 -19.33 -14.24 9.05
CA SER A 18 -19.73 -15.65 9.14
C SER A 18 -18.54 -16.53 8.77
N ARG A 19 -18.04 -17.33 9.72
CA ARG A 19 -17.06 -18.39 9.47
C ARG A 19 -17.61 -19.39 8.44
N SER A 20 -17.15 -19.33 7.20
CA SER A 20 -17.22 -20.47 6.28
C SER A 20 -15.88 -21.20 6.27
N ARG A 21 -15.92 -22.51 6.59
CA ARG A 21 -14.80 -23.44 6.48
C ARG A 21 -14.17 -23.39 5.10
N GLY A 22 -12.85 -23.52 5.06
CA GLY A 22 -12.01 -23.29 3.89
C GLY A 22 -12.31 -24.17 2.68
N GLN A 23 -12.10 -23.58 1.51
CA GLN A 23 -11.76 -24.28 0.27
C GLN A 23 -10.25 -24.07 0.02
N PRO A 24 -9.44 -25.14 0.01
CA PRO A 24 -8.03 -25.03 -0.32
C PRO A 24 -7.89 -24.99 -1.86
N GLY A 25 -7.98 -23.79 -2.45
CA GLY A 25 -7.85 -23.66 -3.91
C GLY A 25 -7.83 -22.25 -4.49
N GLY A 26 -7.79 -21.19 -3.67
CA GLY A 26 -7.87 -19.80 -4.17
C GLY A 26 -6.62 -18.94 -3.94
N ALA A 27 -5.60 -19.45 -3.26
CA ALA A 27 -4.36 -18.73 -2.99
C ALA A 27 -3.24 -19.17 -3.94
N GLU A 28 -3.59 -19.42 -5.21
CA GLU A 28 -2.58 -19.67 -6.23
C GLU A 28 -1.77 -18.38 -6.46
N ASN A 29 -0.59 -18.34 -5.85
CA ASN A 29 0.57 -17.50 -6.14
C ASN A 29 0.33 -16.36 -7.15
N PHE A 30 -0.15 -15.21 -6.65
CA PHE A 30 -0.10 -13.92 -7.35
C PHE A 30 1.34 -13.52 -7.78
N HIS A 31 2.37 -14.27 -7.36
CA HIS A 31 3.73 -14.17 -7.89
C HIS A 31 3.90 -14.63 -9.35
N ARG A 32 3.08 -15.59 -9.82
CA ARG A 32 3.20 -16.15 -11.19
C ARG A 32 2.41 -15.38 -12.23
N ILE A 33 1.40 -14.64 -11.80
CA ILE A 33 0.67 -13.71 -12.65
C ILE A 33 1.30 -12.37 -12.35
N GLY A 34 2.11 -11.84 -13.28
CA GLY A 34 2.82 -10.57 -13.12
C GLY A 34 1.92 -9.33 -13.05
N VAL A 35 0.75 -9.42 -12.38
CA VAL A 35 -0.14 -8.31 -12.08
C VAL A 35 0.53 -7.48 -11.00
N PRO A 36 0.99 -6.27 -11.32
CA PRO A 36 1.67 -5.45 -10.34
C PRO A 36 0.64 -5.00 -9.28
N THR A 37 0.74 -5.55 -8.08
CA THR A 37 -0.20 -5.24 -6.98
C THR A 37 0.36 -4.08 -6.17
N LEU A 38 -0.40 -2.99 -6.00
CA LEU A 38 -0.03 -1.95 -5.05
C LEU A 38 -0.15 -2.51 -3.63
N GLY A 39 0.97 -2.62 -2.91
CA GLY A 39 1.03 -3.14 -1.54
C GLY A 39 0.41 -2.23 -0.46
N GLY A 40 -0.53 -1.36 -0.83
CA GLY A 40 -1.10 -0.30 0.01
C GLY A 40 -0.49 1.08 -0.24
N GLY A 41 -1.16 2.12 0.27
CA GLY A 41 -0.74 3.52 0.13
C GLY A 41 -0.88 4.27 1.46
N ILE A 42 0.00 5.26 1.69
CA ILE A 42 -0.13 6.17 2.82
C ILE A 42 -1.10 7.29 2.40
N ASN A 43 -2.28 7.30 3.02
CA ASN A 43 -3.35 8.23 2.66
C ASN A 43 -3.56 9.28 3.75
N THR A 44 -3.78 10.53 3.34
CA THR A 44 -4.16 11.64 4.22
C THR A 44 -4.94 12.68 3.41
N THR A 45 -5.34 13.79 4.04
CA THR A 45 -6.14 14.85 3.39
C THR A 45 -5.25 15.97 2.85
N ALA A 46 -5.66 16.58 1.73
CA ALA A 46 -4.94 17.72 1.16
C ALA A 46 -4.74 18.91 2.13
N PRO A 47 -5.73 19.29 2.98
CA PRO A 47 -5.51 20.28 4.04
C PRO A 47 -4.42 19.88 5.01
N PHE A 48 -4.39 18.61 5.44
CA PHE A 48 -3.37 18.12 6.37
C PHE A 48 -1.97 18.19 5.76
N VAL A 49 -1.82 17.85 4.46
CA VAL A 49 -0.55 18.00 3.73
C VAL A 49 -0.06 19.45 3.71
N ARG A 50 -0.96 20.41 3.46
CA ARG A 50 -0.59 21.83 3.41
C ARG A 50 -0.20 22.38 4.78
N GLN A 51 -0.92 21.99 5.83
CA GLN A 51 -0.74 22.53 7.18
C GLN A 51 0.41 21.86 7.95
N ASN A 52 0.68 20.57 7.68
CA ASN A 52 1.58 19.75 8.49
C ASN A 52 2.78 19.22 7.68
N ARG A 53 3.23 19.98 6.67
CA ARG A 53 4.27 19.55 5.73
C ARG A 53 5.53 19.02 6.43
N LYS A 54 6.06 19.75 7.42
CA LYS A 54 7.25 19.36 8.18
C LYS A 54 7.07 18.00 8.89
N VAL A 55 5.93 17.81 9.55
CA VAL A 55 5.61 16.56 10.27
C VAL A 55 5.55 15.39 9.30
N LEU A 56 4.90 15.56 8.15
CA LEU A 56 4.80 14.53 7.13
C LEU A 56 6.14 14.18 6.50
N LEU A 57 7.01 15.16 6.25
CA LEU A 57 8.37 14.90 5.76
C LEU A 57 9.18 14.09 6.79
N THR A 58 9.10 14.45 8.07
CA THR A 58 9.74 13.68 9.15
C THR A 58 9.20 12.25 9.20
N PHE A 59 7.88 12.08 9.14
CA PHE A 59 7.24 10.76 9.12
C PHE A 59 7.71 9.91 7.94
N LEU A 60 7.69 10.45 6.71
CA LEU A 60 8.05 9.71 5.51
C LEU A 60 9.53 9.30 5.52
N ARG A 61 10.44 10.17 6.00
CA ARG A 61 11.85 9.82 6.18
C ARG A 61 12.04 8.69 7.19
N ALA A 62 11.37 8.77 8.34
CA ALA A 62 11.40 7.71 9.35
C ALA A 62 10.81 6.39 8.81
N TYR A 63 9.74 6.47 8.00
CA TYR A 63 9.16 5.30 7.35
C TYR A 63 10.12 4.65 6.36
N MET A 64 10.82 5.45 5.55
CA MET A 64 11.88 4.96 4.64
C MET A 64 13.06 4.33 5.41
N GLU A 65 13.47 4.92 6.54
CA GLU A 65 14.45 4.33 7.44
C GLU A 65 13.98 2.99 8.00
N GLY A 66 12.71 2.89 8.39
CA GLY A 66 12.07 1.64 8.82
C GLY A 66 12.09 0.57 7.73
N ILE A 67 11.80 0.94 6.47
CA ILE A 67 11.95 0.03 5.32
C ILE A 67 13.40 -0.44 5.21
N ARG A 68 14.37 0.48 5.20
CA ARG A 68 15.79 0.10 5.10
C ARG A 68 16.15 -0.88 6.20
N TYR A 69 15.83 -0.54 7.45
CA TYR A 69 16.08 -1.41 8.61
C TYR A 69 15.46 -2.78 8.40
N MET A 70 14.20 -2.81 7.94
CA MET A 70 13.51 -4.07 7.71
C MET A 70 14.25 -4.95 6.71
N VAL A 71 14.67 -4.37 5.58
CA VAL A 71 15.38 -5.09 4.51
C VAL A 71 16.78 -5.52 4.93
N THR A 72 17.48 -4.75 5.77
CA THR A 72 18.88 -5.04 6.15
C THR A 72 19.00 -5.87 7.43
N GLN A 73 17.98 -5.91 8.28
CA GLN A 73 18.00 -6.57 9.60
C GLN A 73 16.87 -7.59 9.72
N LYS A 74 16.98 -8.72 9.00
CA LYS A 74 15.90 -9.72 8.89
C LYS A 74 15.48 -10.29 10.26
N GLN A 75 16.43 -10.70 11.10
CA GLN A 75 16.12 -11.39 12.37
C GLN A 75 15.40 -10.46 13.35
N GLU A 76 15.89 -9.23 13.47
CA GLU A 76 15.30 -8.18 14.28
C GLU A 76 13.91 -7.80 13.77
N SER A 77 13.73 -7.76 12.45
CA SER A 77 12.43 -7.51 11.83
C SER A 77 11.42 -8.62 12.12
N LEU A 78 11.85 -9.88 12.11
CA LEU A 78 10.99 -11.01 12.50
C LEU A 78 10.57 -10.93 13.97
N ASN A 79 11.46 -10.48 14.87
CA ASN A 79 11.10 -10.22 16.27
C ASN A 79 10.07 -9.08 16.40
N VAL A 80 10.18 -8.04 15.58
CA VAL A 80 9.18 -6.97 15.49
C VAL A 80 7.85 -7.54 14.98
N PHE A 81 7.86 -8.35 13.93
CA PHE A 81 6.65 -8.99 13.38
C PHE A 81 5.96 -9.87 14.42
N PHE A 82 6.73 -10.69 15.14
CA PHE A 82 6.20 -11.52 16.24
C PHE A 82 5.48 -10.67 17.29
N ARG A 83 6.11 -9.56 17.72
CA ARG A 83 5.54 -8.66 18.72
C ARG A 83 4.23 -8.02 18.28
N TYR A 84 4.14 -7.57 17.03
CA TYR A 84 3.00 -6.81 16.53
C TYR A 84 1.87 -7.67 15.95
N PHE A 85 2.21 -8.73 15.22
CA PHE A 85 1.20 -9.64 14.66
C PHE A 85 0.69 -10.65 15.68
N ARG A 86 1.40 -10.84 16.80
CA ARG A 86 1.04 -11.78 17.88
C ARG A 86 0.78 -13.20 17.33
N ASN A 87 1.46 -13.55 16.24
CA ASN A 87 1.41 -14.87 15.64
C ASN A 87 2.61 -15.67 16.16
N PRO A 88 2.39 -16.80 16.85
CA PRO A 88 3.48 -17.64 17.35
C PRO A 88 4.20 -18.44 16.26
N ASP A 89 3.62 -18.55 15.06
CA ASP A 89 4.18 -19.29 13.94
C ASP A 89 5.31 -18.49 13.26
N MET A 90 6.54 -18.80 13.63
CA MET A 90 7.74 -18.15 13.09
C MET A 90 7.99 -18.48 11.62
N GLU A 91 7.55 -19.64 11.13
CA GLU A 91 7.68 -19.99 9.70
C GLU A 91 6.73 -19.14 8.87
N ALA A 92 5.49 -18.94 9.32
CA ALA A 92 4.54 -18.05 8.67
C ALA A 92 5.04 -16.59 8.64
N LEU A 93 5.68 -16.11 9.72
CA LEU A 93 6.27 -14.77 9.76
C LEU A 93 7.48 -14.64 8.84
N ALA A 94 8.32 -15.67 8.77
CA ALA A 94 9.45 -15.71 7.83
C ALA A 94 8.98 -15.69 6.38
N TYR A 95 7.95 -16.49 6.07
CA TYR A 95 7.31 -16.48 4.75
C TYR A 95 6.76 -15.10 4.39
N LEU A 96 6.01 -14.46 5.30
CA LEU A 96 5.49 -13.11 5.09
C LEU A 96 6.62 -12.10 4.81
N TYR A 97 7.71 -12.17 5.56
CA TYR A 97 8.87 -11.32 5.35
C TYR A 97 9.48 -11.52 3.95
N ASP A 98 9.71 -12.77 3.57
CA ASP A 98 10.34 -13.13 2.29
C ASP A 98 9.44 -12.83 1.08
N ASP A 99 8.12 -12.92 1.25
CA ASP A 99 7.12 -12.50 0.25
C ASP A 99 7.04 -10.96 0.10
N THR A 100 7.11 -10.24 1.22
CA THR A 100 6.86 -8.78 1.24
C THR A 100 8.08 -7.98 0.82
N THR A 101 9.26 -8.33 1.33
CA THR A 101 10.50 -7.54 1.19
C THR A 101 10.88 -7.23 -0.26
N PRO A 102 10.80 -8.18 -1.22
CA PRO A 102 11.14 -7.91 -2.62
C PRO A 102 10.22 -6.91 -3.32
N ARG A 103 8.98 -6.73 -2.82
CA ARG A 103 7.95 -5.90 -3.44
C ARG A 103 7.88 -4.49 -2.88
N ILE A 104 8.57 -4.21 -1.78
CA ILE A 104 8.50 -2.90 -1.14
C ILE A 104 9.16 -1.82 -2.00
N ALA A 105 8.38 -0.79 -2.31
CA ALA A 105 8.87 0.42 -2.96
C ALA A 105 9.71 1.25 -1.97
N LYS A 106 11.03 1.07 -2.01
CA LYS A 106 12.04 1.77 -1.16
C LYS A 106 11.90 3.29 -1.11
N GLY A 107 11.44 3.91 -2.20
CA GLY A 107 11.21 5.36 -2.30
C GLY A 107 9.75 5.79 -2.10
N LEU A 108 8.87 4.86 -1.73
CA LEU A 108 7.43 5.06 -1.57
C LEU A 108 6.70 5.62 -2.81
N ARG A 109 7.33 5.52 -3.98
CA ARG A 109 6.71 5.95 -5.24
C ARG A 109 5.89 4.83 -5.84
N PRO A 110 4.66 5.11 -6.31
CA PRO A 110 3.88 4.14 -7.04
C PRO A 110 4.57 3.80 -8.37
N ASN A 111 4.47 2.54 -8.79
CA ASN A 111 4.80 2.15 -10.16
C ASN A 111 3.59 2.50 -11.07
N PRO A 112 3.76 3.36 -12.09
CA PRO A 112 2.67 3.73 -13.01
C PRO A 112 1.97 2.53 -13.66
N GLU A 113 2.70 1.47 -14.00
CA GLU A 113 2.12 0.25 -14.59
C GLU A 113 1.18 -0.47 -13.60
N SER A 114 1.53 -0.46 -12.31
CA SER A 114 0.66 -1.01 -11.25
C SER A 114 -0.61 -0.18 -11.08
N VAL A 115 -0.47 1.14 -11.15
CA VAL A 115 -1.62 2.05 -11.09
C VAL A 115 -2.54 1.79 -12.28
N ARG A 116 -1.99 1.72 -13.49
CA ARG A 116 -2.77 1.47 -14.71
C ARG A 116 -3.48 0.12 -14.64
N SER A 117 -2.78 -0.93 -14.20
CA SER A 117 -3.37 -2.27 -14.06
C SER A 117 -4.58 -2.27 -13.12
N ILE A 118 -4.53 -1.53 -12.01
CA ILE A 118 -5.65 -1.42 -11.07
C ILE A 118 -6.80 -0.59 -11.66
N LEU A 119 -6.50 0.51 -12.35
CA LEU A 119 -7.52 1.31 -13.04
C LEU A 119 -8.24 0.50 -14.13
N ASP A 120 -7.52 -0.38 -14.84
CA ASP A 120 -8.09 -1.30 -15.81
C ASP A 120 -8.97 -2.38 -15.17
N GLN A 121 -8.60 -2.88 -13.99
CA GLN A 121 -9.46 -3.78 -13.22
C GLN A 121 -10.73 -3.06 -12.74
N ILE A 122 -10.61 -1.83 -12.23
CA ILE A 122 -11.77 -1.00 -11.86
C ILE A 122 -12.67 -0.77 -13.08
N ALA A 123 -12.07 -0.60 -14.26
CA ALA A 123 -12.80 -0.40 -15.52
C ALA A 123 -13.65 -1.58 -15.99
N ILE A 124 -13.51 -2.76 -15.39
CA ILE A 124 -14.39 -3.91 -15.63
C ILE A 124 -15.78 -3.61 -15.08
N ASP A 125 -15.85 -3.01 -13.88
CA ASP A 125 -17.11 -2.72 -13.19
C ASP A 125 -17.56 -1.25 -13.36
N ASP A 126 -16.60 -0.32 -13.51
CA ASP A 126 -16.84 1.11 -13.66
C ASP A 126 -16.01 1.71 -14.82
N PRO A 127 -16.61 1.95 -16.00
CA PRO A 127 -15.91 2.46 -17.18
C PRO A 127 -15.13 3.76 -16.97
N ARG A 128 -15.43 4.54 -15.91
CA ARG A 128 -14.67 5.74 -15.54
C ARG A 128 -13.20 5.42 -15.23
N GLY A 129 -12.89 4.20 -14.81
CA GLY A 129 -11.52 3.74 -14.59
C GLY A 129 -10.59 3.96 -15.79
N ARG A 130 -11.12 3.85 -17.03
CA ARG A 130 -10.32 4.08 -18.26
C ARG A 130 -9.97 5.55 -18.49
N GLN A 131 -10.75 6.47 -17.93
CA GLN A 131 -10.59 7.92 -18.15
C GLN A 131 -9.61 8.54 -17.16
N LEU A 132 -9.27 7.83 -16.09
CA LEU A 132 -8.35 8.28 -15.06
C LEU A 132 -6.90 8.06 -15.50
N SER A 133 -6.05 9.06 -15.30
CA SER A 133 -4.60 8.95 -15.53
C SER A 133 -3.89 8.36 -14.32
N GLU A 134 -2.70 7.82 -14.54
CA GLU A 134 -1.85 7.31 -13.45
C GLU A 134 -1.40 8.42 -12.50
N LYS A 135 -1.60 9.70 -12.84
CA LYS A 135 -1.16 10.85 -12.02
C LYS A 135 -2.29 11.48 -11.21
N ASP A 136 -3.56 11.23 -11.56
CA ASP A 136 -4.70 11.97 -11.02
C ASP A 136 -4.97 11.68 -9.53
N HIS A 137 -4.38 10.61 -8.99
CA HIS A 137 -4.74 10.07 -7.68
C HIS A 137 -3.66 10.24 -6.60
N TRP A 138 -2.55 10.92 -6.90
CA TRP A 138 -1.40 10.98 -5.99
C TRP A 138 -0.88 12.40 -5.86
N ASN A 139 -0.57 12.80 -4.63
CA ASN A 139 0.24 13.99 -4.37
C ASN A 139 1.66 13.54 -4.02
N LEU A 140 2.57 13.63 -5.00
CA LEU A 140 3.97 13.21 -4.83
C LEU A 140 4.89 14.33 -4.32
N THR A 141 4.37 15.53 -4.04
CA THR A 141 5.19 16.72 -3.74
C THR A 141 6.08 16.55 -2.51
N LEU A 142 5.69 15.73 -1.53
CA LEU A 142 6.52 15.40 -0.37
C LEU A 142 7.66 14.45 -0.74
N LEU A 143 7.40 13.45 -1.60
CA LEU A 143 8.40 12.51 -2.07
C LEU A 143 9.40 13.17 -3.02
N ASP A 144 8.94 14.13 -3.82
CA ASP A 144 9.80 14.96 -4.67
C ASP A 144 10.78 15.77 -3.82
N GLU A 145 10.30 16.41 -2.74
CA GLU A 145 11.16 17.16 -1.82
C GLU A 145 12.19 16.24 -1.12
N ILE A 146 11.78 15.05 -0.70
CA ILE A 146 12.71 14.08 -0.09
C ILE A 146 13.77 13.64 -1.10
N GLN A 147 13.39 13.34 -2.34
CA GLN A 147 14.32 12.99 -3.41
C GLN A 147 15.32 14.13 -3.67
N GLN A 148 14.83 15.35 -3.85
CA GLN A 148 15.66 16.53 -4.14
C GLN A 148 16.64 16.86 -3.00
N SER A 149 16.29 16.53 -1.76
CA SER A 149 17.18 16.71 -0.62
C SER A 149 18.39 15.74 -0.60
N GLY A 150 18.42 14.75 -1.49
CA GLY A 150 19.45 13.70 -1.53
C GLY A 150 19.36 12.73 -0.34
N PHE A 151 18.23 12.72 0.37
CA PHE A 151 18.02 11.85 1.53
C PHE A 151 18.09 10.36 1.17
N LEU A 152 17.41 9.95 0.09
CA LEU A 152 17.38 8.54 -0.32
C LEU A 152 18.78 8.01 -0.66
N ASP A 153 19.58 8.79 -1.39
CA ASP A 153 20.96 8.42 -1.73
C ASP A 153 21.86 8.30 -0.49
N LYS A 154 21.60 9.09 0.55
CA LYS A 154 22.32 8.97 1.82
C LYS A 154 21.86 7.74 2.58
N LEU A 155 20.54 7.51 2.65
CA LEU A 155 19.94 6.40 3.38
C LEU A 155 20.46 5.04 2.90
N TYR A 156 20.53 4.84 1.58
CA TYR A 156 20.95 3.55 1.01
C TYR A 156 22.47 3.39 0.81
N ARG A 157 23.27 4.38 1.21
CA ARG A 157 24.75 4.26 1.29
C ARG A 157 25.25 3.90 2.68
N GLN A 158 24.38 3.92 3.69
CA GLN A 158 24.65 3.47 5.05
C GLN A 158 24.51 1.96 5.16
#